data_AF-A0A6L7I069-F1
#
_entry.id   AF-A0A6L7I069-F1
#
_cell.length_a   1.000
_cell.length_b   1.000
_cell.length_c   1.000
_cell.angle_alpha   90.00
_cell.angle_beta   90.00
_cell.angle_gamma   90.00
#
_symmetry.space_group_name_H-M   'P 1'
#
loop_
_entity.id
_entity.type
_entity.pdbx_description
1 polymer ?
#
loop_
_entity_poly.entity_id
_entity_poly.type
_entity_poly.pdbx_seq_one_letter_code
_entity_poly.pdbx_strand_id
1 'polypeptide(L)'
;MRWICKDDIEECLTQAWRTMADQAKAELIAAKTQKERKDILKKSSSSKVWREFYDLLPINLKRKCWYCEAEDIRADMPVDHFRPKNKVEEDKQHEGYWWLAFDWQNYRCACTFCNSRRVFDETEGGKACRFPLENPDERAIAPEDQDKLRKERPSFLDPFNSQDEKLLWFDNDGLPEPKPSATVEQQTKVKNSIEIFHLHEARIVRERNRVRLNIEREVRDIRDNRDVKDATDRLRKMVRDTEKLSRAAVVYLRAHRDLPEVKDILNLD
;
A
#
# COMPACT_ATOMS: atom_id res chain seq x y z
N MET A 1 0.76 2.76 -6.12
CA MET A 1 1.11 2.26 -4.78
C MET A 1 2.37 2.97 -4.36
N ARG A 2 2.47 3.32 -3.08
CA ARG A 2 3.65 3.97 -2.51
C ARG A 2 4.71 2.94 -2.19
N TRP A 3 5.97 3.23 -2.47
CA TRP A 3 7.06 2.68 -1.68
C TRP A 3 7.20 3.45 -0.37
N ILE A 4 7.44 2.70 0.70
CA ILE A 4 7.66 3.19 2.04
C ILE A 4 8.97 2.58 2.54
N CYS A 5 9.93 3.44 2.88
CA CYS A 5 11.17 3.00 3.49
C CYS A 5 10.90 2.54 4.93
N LYS A 6 11.42 1.36 5.28
CA LYS A 6 11.29 0.81 6.65
C LYS A 6 12.07 1.65 7.66
N ASP A 7 13.23 2.16 7.27
CA ASP A 7 14.11 2.94 8.14
C ASP A 7 13.42 4.24 8.58
N ASP A 8 12.74 4.93 7.65
CA ASP A 8 11.94 6.12 7.95
C ASP A 8 10.87 5.86 9.04
N ILE A 9 10.31 4.66 9.08
CA ILE A 9 9.34 4.27 10.11
C ILE A 9 10.08 3.96 11.41
N GLU A 10 11.12 3.12 11.35
CA GLU A 10 11.88 2.66 12.52
C GLU A 10 12.42 3.84 13.35
N GLU A 11 12.91 4.88 12.69
CA GLU A 11 13.40 6.12 13.33
C GLU A 11 12.30 6.87 14.10
N CYS A 12 11.03 6.70 13.73
CA CYS A 12 9.90 7.35 14.39
C CYS A 12 9.40 6.57 15.62
N LEU A 13 9.78 5.30 15.78
CA LEU A 13 9.23 4.43 16.83
C LEU A 13 9.92 4.64 18.17
N THR A 14 9.20 5.28 19.09
CA THR A 14 9.68 5.53 20.46
C THR A 14 9.86 4.24 21.28
N GLN A 15 10.76 4.28 22.25
CA GLN A 15 10.94 3.17 23.20
C GLN A 15 9.65 2.86 23.98
N ALA A 16 8.86 3.90 24.32
CA ALA A 16 7.58 3.73 25.01
C ALA A 16 6.59 2.90 24.19
N TRP A 17 6.49 3.20 22.89
CA TRP A 17 5.64 2.42 21.98
C TRP A 17 6.16 0.98 21.82
N ARG A 18 7.48 0.79 21.66
CA ARG A 18 8.10 -0.54 21.53
C ARG A 18 7.79 -1.41 22.76
N THR A 19 7.97 -0.89 23.96
CA THR A 19 7.62 -1.59 25.21
C THR A 19 6.14 -1.96 25.26
N MET A 20 5.24 -1.07 24.81
CA MET A 20 3.80 -1.36 24.76
C MET A 20 3.46 -2.48 23.78
N ALA A 21 4.05 -2.44 22.58
CA ALA A 21 3.88 -3.46 21.55
C ALA A 21 4.43 -4.82 22.01
N ASP A 22 5.60 -4.84 22.65
CA ASP A 22 6.23 -6.05 23.18
C ASP A 22 5.39 -6.67 24.31
N GLN A 23 4.85 -5.85 25.21
CA GLN A 23 3.96 -6.33 26.26
C GLN A 23 2.67 -6.95 25.69
N ALA A 24 2.05 -6.29 24.70
CA ALA A 24 0.86 -6.80 24.03
C ALA A 24 1.16 -8.11 23.26
N LYS A 25 2.34 -8.20 22.62
CA LYS A 25 2.81 -9.41 21.95
C LYS A 25 3.02 -10.55 22.95
N ALA A 26 3.66 -10.28 24.10
CA ALA A 26 3.88 -11.28 25.14
C ALA A 26 2.56 -11.82 25.70
N GLU A 27 1.57 -10.94 25.96
CA GLU A 27 0.22 -11.35 26.38
C GLU A 27 -0.42 -12.29 25.34
N LEU A 28 -0.29 -11.96 24.06
CA LEU A 28 -0.88 -12.75 22.98
C LEU A 28 -0.20 -14.11 22.79
N ILE A 29 1.12 -14.18 22.96
CA ILE A 29 1.90 -15.43 22.93
C ILE A 29 1.55 -16.34 24.12
N ALA A 30 1.27 -15.76 25.29
CA ALA A 30 0.89 -16.52 26.48
C ALA A 30 -0.54 -17.13 26.39
N ALA A 31 -1.38 -16.66 25.46
CA ALA A 31 -2.72 -17.18 25.26
C ALA A 31 -2.71 -18.60 24.69
N LYS A 32 -3.46 -19.50 25.36
CA LYS A 32 -3.44 -20.95 25.06
C LYS A 32 -4.45 -21.33 23.99
N THR A 33 -5.52 -20.54 23.86
CA THR A 33 -6.62 -20.84 22.93
C THR A 33 -6.81 -19.75 21.89
N GLN A 34 -7.36 -20.13 20.73
CA GLN A 34 -7.73 -19.17 19.68
C GLN A 34 -8.74 -18.13 20.19
N LYS A 35 -9.65 -18.52 21.09
CA LYS A 35 -10.64 -17.61 21.68
C LYS A 35 -9.97 -16.53 22.53
N GLU A 36 -9.06 -16.92 23.43
CA GLU A 36 -8.30 -15.96 24.25
C GLU A 36 -7.51 -14.98 23.37
N ARG A 37 -6.85 -15.47 22.30
CA ARG A 37 -6.13 -14.60 21.35
C ARG A 37 -7.06 -13.58 20.70
N LYS A 38 -8.23 -14.02 20.21
CA LYS A 38 -9.25 -13.13 19.62
C LYS A 38 -9.77 -12.11 20.65
N ASP A 39 -9.95 -12.50 21.90
CA ASP A 39 -10.42 -11.61 22.96
C ASP A 39 -9.36 -10.56 23.32
N ILE A 40 -8.08 -10.95 23.38
CA ILE A 40 -6.94 -10.02 23.53
C ILE A 40 -6.93 -9.01 22.37
N LEU A 41 -6.97 -9.47 21.11
CA LEU A 41 -6.92 -8.61 19.94
C LEU A 41 -8.09 -7.62 19.83
N LYS A 42 -9.22 -7.88 20.50
CA LYS A 42 -10.38 -6.98 20.55
C LYS A 42 -10.28 -5.92 21.66
N LYS A 43 -9.32 -6.02 22.58
CA LYS A 43 -9.17 -5.05 23.67
C LYS A 43 -8.84 -3.67 23.11
N SER A 44 -9.33 -2.64 23.80
CA SER A 44 -8.99 -1.24 23.51
C SER A 44 -7.49 -0.98 23.66
N SER A 45 -6.80 -1.71 24.54
CA SER A 45 -5.33 -1.69 24.69
C SER A 45 -4.61 -2.13 23.43
N SER A 46 -5.07 -3.20 22.76
CA SER A 46 -4.50 -3.64 21.47
C SER A 46 -4.74 -2.61 20.37
N SER A 47 -5.94 -2.04 20.32
CA SER A 47 -6.26 -0.96 19.38
C SER A 47 -5.46 0.31 19.64
N LYS A 48 -5.06 0.56 20.89
CA LYS A 48 -4.19 1.68 21.27
C LYS A 48 -2.79 1.52 20.65
N VAL A 49 -2.20 0.32 20.66
CA VAL A 49 -0.88 0.06 20.04
C VAL A 49 -0.88 0.45 18.55
N TRP A 50 -1.93 0.07 17.80
CA TRP A 50 -2.05 0.39 16.37
C TRP A 50 -2.27 1.87 16.10
N ARG A 51 -3.09 2.54 16.93
CA ARG A 51 -3.32 3.98 16.81
C ARG A 51 -2.07 4.78 17.13
N GLU A 52 -1.37 4.45 18.21
CA GLU A 52 -0.13 5.15 18.57
C GLU A 52 0.97 4.94 17.52
N PHE A 53 1.06 3.75 16.91
CA PHE A 53 1.95 3.54 15.76
C PHE A 53 1.66 4.57 14.66
N TYR A 54 0.40 4.71 14.27
CA TYR A 54 -0.01 5.67 13.24
C TYR A 54 0.26 7.13 13.64
N ASP A 55 0.04 7.47 14.91
CA ASP A 55 0.25 8.83 15.43
C ASP A 55 1.74 9.24 15.40
N LEU A 56 2.64 8.29 15.65
CA LEU A 56 4.10 8.49 15.58
C LEU A 56 4.60 8.76 14.15
N LEU A 57 3.86 8.34 13.12
CA LEU A 57 4.29 8.53 11.75
C LEU A 57 4.27 10.03 11.36
N PRO A 58 5.27 10.48 10.58
CA PRO A 58 5.30 11.83 10.04
C PRO A 58 4.19 12.03 9.01
N ILE A 59 3.86 13.29 8.74
CA ILE A 59 2.68 13.68 7.94
C ILE A 59 2.71 13.09 6.52
N ASN A 60 3.90 12.95 5.92
CA ASN A 60 4.10 12.35 4.61
C ASN A 60 3.77 10.85 4.60
N LEU A 61 3.81 10.15 5.74
CA LEU A 61 3.50 8.71 5.82
C LEU A 61 2.05 8.42 6.23
N LYS A 62 1.33 9.34 6.88
CA LYS A 62 -0.04 9.05 7.38
C LYS A 62 -1.21 9.59 6.56
N ARG A 63 -1.02 10.62 5.71
CA ARG A 63 -2.14 11.27 4.98
C ARG A 63 -2.66 10.52 3.75
N LYS A 64 -1.82 9.69 3.14
CA LYS A 64 -2.14 8.95 1.91
C LYS A 64 -2.18 7.47 2.20
N CYS A 65 -3.20 6.78 1.66
CA CYS A 65 -3.23 5.32 1.64
C CYS A 65 -1.98 4.77 0.95
N TRP A 66 -1.30 3.80 1.57
CA TRP A 66 -0.08 3.22 1.02
C TRP A 66 -0.37 2.39 -0.24
N TYR A 67 -1.57 1.84 -0.36
CA TYR A 67 -1.99 1.05 -1.53
C TYR A 67 -2.44 1.92 -2.72
N CYS A 68 -3.46 2.76 -2.52
CA CYS A 68 -4.09 3.51 -3.62
C CYS A 68 -3.64 4.96 -3.76
N GLU A 69 -2.84 5.49 -2.83
CA GLU A 69 -2.34 6.87 -2.82
C GLU A 69 -3.38 7.98 -2.73
N ALA A 70 -4.66 7.64 -2.55
CA ALA A 70 -5.67 8.62 -2.21
C ALA A 70 -5.44 9.13 -0.78
N GLU A 71 -5.61 10.44 -0.63
CA GLU A 71 -5.88 11.05 0.67
C GLU A 71 -7.36 10.82 0.99
N ASP A 72 -7.63 10.40 2.22
CA ASP A 72 -9.00 10.17 2.64
C ASP A 72 -9.65 11.51 3.05
N ILE A 73 -10.71 11.90 2.35
CA ILE A 73 -11.59 13.02 2.75
C ILE A 73 -12.75 12.46 3.62
N ARG A 74 -12.90 11.11 3.78
CA ARG A 74 -14.16 10.49 4.23
C ARG A 74 -14.06 9.19 5.06
N ALA A 75 -12.90 8.76 5.56
CA ALA A 75 -12.82 7.66 6.53
C ALA A 75 -11.54 7.73 7.39
N ASP A 76 -11.57 7.04 8.53
CA ASP A 76 -10.36 6.75 9.31
C ASP A 76 -9.34 6.03 8.40
N MET A 77 -8.05 6.30 8.62
CA MET A 77 -6.92 5.62 7.99
C MET A 77 -6.43 4.52 8.94
N PRO A 78 -7.12 3.37 9.03
CA PRO A 78 -6.69 2.30 9.92
C PRO A 78 -5.33 1.76 9.49
N VAL A 79 -4.63 1.22 10.48
CA VAL A 79 -3.49 0.33 10.23
C VAL A 79 -4.05 -1.02 9.75
N ASP A 80 -3.73 -1.38 8.52
CA ASP A 80 -3.91 -2.73 7.98
C ASP A 80 -2.80 -3.66 8.51
N HIS A 81 -3.17 -4.91 8.77
CA HIS A 81 -2.25 -6.01 9.03
C HIS A 81 -2.02 -6.75 7.71
N PHE A 82 -0.88 -6.50 7.05
CA PHE A 82 -0.53 -7.06 5.75
C PHE A 82 -0.72 -8.58 5.71
N ARG A 83 -0.17 -9.26 6.72
CA ARG A 83 -0.53 -10.61 7.11
C ARG A 83 -1.72 -10.53 8.08
N PRO A 84 -2.90 -11.02 7.69
CA PRO A 84 -4.12 -10.88 8.49
C PRO A 84 -4.02 -11.60 9.84
N LYS A 85 -4.33 -10.90 10.93
CA LYS A 85 -4.18 -11.41 12.30
C LYS A 85 -5.18 -12.46 12.77
N ASN A 86 -6.36 -12.57 12.14
CA ASN A 86 -7.50 -13.35 12.67
C ASN A 86 -7.87 -14.61 11.85
N LYS A 87 -7.58 -14.60 10.55
CA LYS A 87 -7.83 -15.68 9.59
C LYS A 87 -7.19 -15.33 8.26
N VAL A 88 -6.97 -16.32 7.40
CA VAL A 88 -6.59 -16.13 6.00
C VAL A 88 -7.73 -16.65 5.12
N GLU A 89 -8.14 -15.89 4.11
CA GLU A 89 -9.25 -16.31 3.24
C GLU A 89 -8.88 -17.52 2.36
N GLU A 90 -7.64 -17.53 1.86
CA GLU A 90 -7.09 -18.58 1.00
C GLU A 90 -6.78 -19.88 1.77
N ASP A 91 -6.74 -19.84 3.10
CA ASP A 91 -6.47 -21.00 3.95
C ASP A 91 -7.42 -20.99 5.16
N LYS A 92 -8.50 -21.78 5.04
CA LYS A 92 -9.55 -21.87 6.06
C LYS A 92 -9.08 -22.50 7.37
N GLN A 93 -7.98 -23.24 7.36
CA GLN A 93 -7.42 -23.86 8.58
C GLN A 93 -6.50 -22.89 9.32
N HIS A 94 -5.98 -21.87 8.65
CA HIS A 94 -5.11 -20.88 9.25
C HIS A 94 -5.84 -19.94 10.21
N GLU A 95 -5.37 -19.87 11.45
CA GLU A 95 -5.94 -19.01 12.50
C GLU A 95 -5.56 -17.52 12.36
N GLY A 96 -5.04 -17.10 11.22
CA GLY A 96 -4.34 -15.84 11.01
C GLY A 96 -2.94 -15.76 11.63
N TYR A 97 -2.19 -14.74 11.22
CA TYR A 97 -0.85 -14.43 11.71
C TYR A 97 -0.91 -13.63 13.00
N TRP A 98 -1.62 -14.16 14.00
CA TRP A 98 -1.91 -13.44 15.25
C TRP A 98 -0.63 -12.98 15.95
N TRP A 99 0.46 -13.76 15.88
CA TRP A 99 1.75 -13.42 16.51
C TRP A 99 2.46 -12.21 15.88
N LEU A 100 1.98 -11.75 14.71
CA LEU A 100 2.44 -10.53 14.02
C LEU A 100 1.48 -9.36 14.22
N ALA A 101 0.45 -9.49 15.06
CA ALA A 101 -0.54 -8.43 15.27
C ALA A 101 0.04 -7.16 15.91
N PHE A 102 1.16 -7.29 16.63
CA PHE A 102 1.87 -6.18 17.28
C PHE A 102 3.24 -5.88 16.65
N ASP A 103 3.54 -6.48 15.50
CA ASP A 103 4.78 -6.24 14.76
C ASP A 103 4.56 -5.12 13.74
N TRP A 104 5.28 -4.01 13.88
CA TRP A 104 5.13 -2.86 12.99
C TRP A 104 5.51 -3.18 11.54
N GLN A 105 6.38 -4.16 11.29
CA GLN A 105 6.70 -4.58 9.93
C GLN A 105 5.52 -5.29 9.25
N ASN A 106 4.49 -5.65 10.01
CA ASN A 106 3.23 -6.15 9.49
C ASN A 106 2.19 -5.04 9.23
N TYR A 107 2.48 -3.78 9.54
CA TYR A 107 1.52 -2.67 9.41
C TYR A 107 1.61 -1.95 8.07
N ARG A 108 0.45 -1.54 7.53
CA ARG A 108 0.35 -0.56 6.44
C ARG A 108 -0.74 0.46 6.72
N CYS A 109 -0.50 1.74 6.47
CA CYS A 109 -1.55 2.76 6.57
C CYS A 109 -2.44 2.68 5.32
N ALA A 110 -3.66 2.18 5.49
CA ALA A 110 -4.56 1.90 4.38
C ALA A 110 -5.89 2.56 4.61
N CYS A 111 -6.47 3.18 3.57
CA CYS A 111 -7.83 3.67 3.66
C CYS A 111 -8.81 2.49 3.82
N THR A 112 -10.00 2.80 4.34
CA THR A 112 -11.01 1.77 4.60
C THR A 112 -11.44 1.02 3.33
N PHE A 113 -11.36 1.64 2.15
CA PHE A 113 -11.67 1.01 0.86
C PHE A 113 -10.67 -0.08 0.47
N CYS A 114 -9.37 0.17 0.67
CA CYS A 114 -8.34 -0.82 0.36
C CYS A 114 -8.27 -1.90 1.43
N ASN A 115 -8.54 -1.56 2.70
CA ASN A 115 -8.42 -2.48 3.82
C ASN A 115 -9.65 -3.38 4.01
N SER A 116 -10.87 -2.86 3.88
CA SER A 116 -12.11 -3.61 4.16
C SER A 116 -12.82 -4.00 2.88
N ARG A 117 -13.41 -5.21 2.84
CA ARG A 117 -14.20 -5.68 1.69
C ARG A 117 -15.37 -4.72 1.42
N ARG A 118 -15.54 -4.35 0.16
CA ARG A 118 -16.63 -3.54 -0.39
C ARG A 118 -17.15 -4.20 -1.66
N VAL A 119 -18.46 -4.08 -1.85
CA VAL A 119 -19.16 -4.55 -3.04
C VAL A 119 -19.98 -3.37 -3.55
N PHE A 120 -19.75 -2.98 -4.79
CA PHE A 120 -20.54 -2.02 -5.54
C PHE A 120 -21.16 -2.73 -6.74
N ASP A 121 -22.11 -2.10 -7.41
CA ASP A 121 -22.82 -2.70 -8.55
C ASP A 121 -21.86 -3.08 -9.69
N GLU A 122 -20.78 -2.30 -9.88
CA GLU A 122 -19.86 -2.45 -11.02
C GLU A 122 -18.55 -3.16 -10.63
N THR A 123 -18.14 -3.06 -9.37
CA THR A 123 -16.82 -3.54 -8.91
C THR A 123 -16.87 -4.00 -7.46
N GLU A 124 -16.00 -4.93 -7.10
CA GLU A 124 -15.78 -5.35 -5.73
C GLU A 124 -14.30 -5.49 -5.40
N GLY A 125 -13.96 -5.37 -4.13
CA GLY A 125 -12.58 -5.50 -3.68
C GLY A 125 -12.41 -5.09 -2.23
N GLY A 126 -11.16 -4.94 -1.80
CA GLY A 126 -10.81 -4.62 -0.42
C GLY A 126 -10.25 -5.84 0.29
N LYS A 127 -9.09 -5.67 0.94
CA LYS A 127 -8.20 -6.75 1.32
C LYS A 127 -8.84 -7.70 2.32
N ALA A 128 -9.51 -7.17 3.34
CA ALA A 128 -10.02 -7.92 4.47
C ALA A 128 -8.97 -8.90 5.03
N CYS A 129 -9.16 -10.20 4.81
CA CYS A 129 -8.25 -11.27 5.22
C CYS A 129 -7.60 -12.02 4.04
N ARG A 130 -7.60 -11.43 2.84
CA ARG A 130 -6.88 -11.96 1.68
C ARG A 130 -5.37 -11.83 1.91
N PHE A 131 -4.66 -12.93 1.76
CA PHE A 131 -3.20 -12.97 1.78
C PHE A 131 -2.67 -14.10 0.89
N PRO A 132 -2.86 -14.03 -0.45
CA PRO A 132 -2.38 -15.08 -1.34
C PRO A 132 -0.85 -15.09 -1.36
N LEU A 133 -0.29 -16.30 -1.37
CA LEU A 133 1.14 -16.54 -1.58
C LEU A 133 1.33 -17.17 -2.96
N GLU A 134 2.50 -16.96 -3.57
CA GLU A 134 2.87 -17.67 -4.80
C GLU A 134 2.96 -19.18 -4.56
N ASN A 135 3.49 -19.58 -3.40
CA ASN A 135 3.50 -20.97 -2.94
C ASN A 135 2.74 -21.09 -1.60
N PRO A 136 1.47 -21.55 -1.61
CA PRO A 136 0.69 -21.75 -0.39
C PRO A 136 1.29 -22.78 0.60
N ASP A 137 2.08 -23.75 0.13
CA ASP A 137 2.67 -24.79 1.00
C ASP A 137 3.78 -24.26 1.91
N GLU A 138 4.36 -23.11 1.55
CA GLU A 138 5.38 -22.41 2.33
C GLU A 138 4.79 -21.45 3.37
N ARG A 139 3.47 -21.42 3.54
CA ARG A 139 2.80 -20.56 4.52
C ARG A 139 3.23 -20.87 5.95
N ALA A 140 3.62 -19.84 6.70
CA ALA A 140 3.89 -19.95 8.13
C ALA A 140 2.58 -19.97 8.90
N ILE A 141 2.34 -21.01 9.71
CA ILE A 141 1.08 -21.20 10.45
C ILE A 141 1.23 -20.96 11.95
N ALA A 142 2.47 -20.86 12.44
CA ALA A 142 2.80 -20.67 13.85
C ALA A 142 3.99 -19.72 14.07
N PRO A 143 4.18 -19.16 15.28
CA PRO A 143 5.33 -18.31 15.61
C PRO A 143 6.69 -18.96 15.37
N GLU A 144 6.78 -20.29 15.46
CA GLU A 144 8.00 -21.06 15.31
C GLU A 144 8.44 -21.21 13.84
N ASP A 145 7.53 -20.97 12.89
CA ASP A 145 7.74 -21.11 11.45
C ASP A 145 8.56 -19.94 10.84
N GLN A 146 9.63 -19.52 11.50
CA GLN A 146 10.43 -18.35 11.09
C GLN A 146 11.05 -18.52 9.69
N ASP A 147 11.51 -19.72 9.35
CA ASP A 147 12.09 -19.99 8.04
C ASP A 147 11.06 -19.92 6.92
N LYS A 148 9.85 -20.45 7.16
CA LYS A 148 8.72 -20.31 6.23
C LYS A 148 8.34 -18.85 6.07
N LEU A 149 8.16 -18.13 7.19
CA LEU A 149 7.76 -16.73 7.19
C LEU A 149 8.71 -15.84 6.38
N ARG A 150 10.02 -16.12 6.44
CA ARG A 150 11.05 -15.42 5.66
C ARG A 150 11.03 -15.76 4.16
N LYS A 151 10.59 -16.96 3.81
CA LYS A 151 10.50 -17.45 2.43
C LYS A 151 9.17 -17.13 1.76
N GLU A 152 8.13 -16.82 2.52
CA GLU A 152 6.82 -16.43 1.97
C GLU A 152 6.97 -15.35 0.90
N ARG A 153 6.39 -15.63 -0.28
CA ARG A 153 6.32 -14.69 -1.40
C ARG A 153 4.86 -14.24 -1.58
N PRO A 154 4.44 -13.08 -1.05
CA PRO A 154 3.09 -12.58 -1.24
C PRO A 154 2.78 -12.34 -2.71
N SER A 155 1.66 -12.87 -3.17
CA SER A 155 1.20 -12.72 -4.56
C SER A 155 0.42 -11.42 -4.78
N PHE A 156 0.80 -10.35 -4.09
CA PHE A 156 0.33 -8.98 -4.34
C PHE A 156 1.41 -7.99 -3.89
N LEU A 157 1.31 -6.74 -4.35
CA LEU A 157 2.32 -5.70 -4.16
C LEU A 157 2.41 -5.27 -2.68
N ASP A 158 3.63 -5.14 -2.19
CA ASP A 158 3.94 -4.65 -0.84
C ASP A 158 4.53 -3.24 -0.89
N PRO A 159 3.95 -2.24 -0.21
CA PRO A 159 4.55 -0.92 -0.04
C PRO A 159 5.97 -0.92 0.51
N PHE A 160 6.38 -1.95 1.27
CA PHE A 160 7.77 -2.07 1.74
C PHE A 160 8.76 -2.59 0.70
N ASN A 161 8.30 -3.04 -0.46
CA ASN A 161 9.17 -3.51 -1.55
C ASN A 161 9.32 -2.41 -2.62
N SER A 162 10.51 -1.83 -2.72
CA SER A 162 10.83 -0.76 -3.69
C SER A 162 10.72 -1.17 -5.15
N GLN A 163 10.68 -2.47 -5.46
CA GLN A 163 10.46 -2.95 -6.83
C GLN A 163 8.98 -3.12 -7.16
N ASP A 164 8.12 -3.33 -6.16
CA ASP A 164 6.70 -3.62 -6.37
C ASP A 164 5.96 -2.38 -6.88
N GLU A 165 6.25 -1.18 -6.36
CA GLU A 165 5.60 0.05 -6.82
C GLU A 165 5.82 0.33 -8.33
N LYS A 166 6.95 -0.12 -8.88
CA LYS A 166 7.34 0.09 -10.28
C LYS A 166 6.54 -0.78 -11.25
N LEU A 167 5.91 -1.85 -10.74
CA LEU A 167 5.10 -2.78 -11.51
C LEU A 167 3.69 -2.23 -11.80
N LEU A 168 3.18 -1.32 -10.96
CA LEU A 168 1.85 -0.73 -11.15
C LEU A 168 1.91 0.45 -12.14
N TRP A 169 1.16 0.32 -13.22
CA TRP A 169 0.96 1.29 -14.30
C TRP A 169 -0.53 1.62 -14.45
N PHE A 170 -0.85 2.56 -15.33
CA PHE A 170 -2.21 3.00 -15.59
C PHE A 170 -2.41 3.26 -17.08
N ASP A 171 -3.57 2.88 -17.59
CA ASP A 171 -3.97 3.19 -18.96
C ASP A 171 -4.47 4.65 -19.11
N ASN A 172 -4.93 5.01 -20.30
CA ASN A 172 -5.43 6.36 -20.59
C ASN A 172 -6.73 6.71 -19.85
N ASP A 173 -7.46 5.74 -19.31
CA ASP A 173 -8.68 5.98 -18.54
C ASP A 173 -8.44 5.97 -17.03
N GLY A 174 -7.20 5.70 -16.60
CA GLY A 174 -6.81 5.62 -15.19
C GLY A 174 -7.03 4.25 -14.56
N LEU A 175 -7.36 3.23 -15.36
CA LEU A 175 -7.43 1.86 -14.90
C LEU A 175 -6.02 1.35 -14.60
N PRO A 176 -5.82 0.67 -13.46
CA PRO A 176 -4.53 0.11 -13.12
C PRO A 176 -4.21 -1.10 -13.99
N GLU A 177 -2.94 -1.22 -14.39
CA GLU A 177 -2.43 -2.33 -15.18
C GLU A 177 -0.98 -2.68 -14.81
N PRO A 178 -0.48 -3.88 -15.16
CA PRO A 178 0.93 -4.19 -15.04
C PRO A 178 1.79 -3.35 -15.97
N LYS A 179 3.02 -3.05 -15.56
CA LYS A 179 4.04 -2.50 -16.46
C LYS A 179 4.14 -3.34 -17.75
N PRO A 180 4.27 -2.72 -18.94
CA PRO A 180 4.35 -3.47 -20.20
C PRO A 180 5.44 -4.54 -20.26
N SER A 181 6.56 -4.34 -19.56
CA SER A 181 7.69 -5.28 -19.50
C SER A 181 7.61 -6.29 -18.35
N ALA A 182 6.46 -6.43 -17.68
CA ALA A 182 6.31 -7.30 -16.52
C ALA A 182 6.31 -8.78 -16.93
N THR A 183 7.00 -9.62 -16.17
CA THR A 183 6.93 -11.08 -16.31
C THR A 183 5.52 -11.59 -15.99
N VAL A 184 5.20 -12.82 -16.39
CA VAL A 184 3.89 -13.43 -16.07
C VAL A 184 3.59 -13.40 -14.57
N GLU A 185 4.59 -13.71 -13.74
CA GLU A 185 4.49 -13.67 -12.28
C GLU A 185 4.19 -12.25 -11.77
N GLN A 186 4.92 -11.25 -12.27
CA GLN A 186 4.68 -9.84 -11.92
C GLN A 186 3.30 -9.35 -12.36
N GLN A 187 2.83 -9.78 -13.54
CA GLN A 187 1.48 -9.46 -14.01
C GLN A 187 0.42 -10.04 -13.07
N THR A 188 0.56 -11.31 -12.66
CA THR A 188 -0.33 -11.93 -11.68
C THR A 188 -0.33 -11.17 -10.36
N LYS A 189 0.86 -10.79 -9.86
CA LYS A 189 1.01 -10.00 -8.63
C LYS A 189 0.28 -8.65 -8.72
N VAL A 190 0.39 -7.95 -9.85
CA VAL A 190 -0.32 -6.68 -10.07
C VAL A 190 -1.83 -6.90 -10.16
N LYS A 191 -2.30 -7.88 -10.93
CA LYS A 191 -3.74 -8.21 -11.06
C LYS A 191 -4.38 -8.53 -9.71
N ASN A 192 -3.73 -9.38 -8.92
CA ASN A 192 -4.16 -9.66 -7.55
C ASN A 192 -4.23 -8.39 -6.69
N SER A 193 -3.26 -7.48 -6.83
CA SER A 193 -3.27 -6.20 -6.09
C SER A 193 -4.43 -5.29 -6.51
N ILE A 194 -4.76 -5.28 -7.80
CA ILE A 194 -5.87 -4.49 -8.34
C ILE A 194 -7.21 -4.95 -7.75
N GLU A 195 -7.42 -6.26 -7.66
CA GLU A 195 -8.62 -6.85 -7.08
C GLU A 195 -8.63 -6.69 -5.55
N ILE A 196 -7.56 -7.14 -4.88
CA ILE A 196 -7.46 -7.17 -3.42
C ILE A 196 -7.57 -5.77 -2.82
N PHE A 197 -6.92 -4.76 -3.39
CA PHE A 197 -6.99 -3.39 -2.87
C PHE A 197 -8.04 -2.51 -3.53
N HIS A 198 -8.88 -3.11 -4.40
CA HIS A 198 -9.94 -2.42 -5.14
C HIS A 198 -9.43 -1.20 -5.93
N LEU A 199 -8.25 -1.34 -6.55
CA LEU A 199 -7.57 -0.22 -7.21
C LEU A 199 -8.27 0.22 -8.50
N HIS A 200 -9.24 -0.54 -8.99
CA HIS A 200 -10.02 -0.28 -10.20
C HIS A 200 -11.40 0.34 -9.90
N GLU A 201 -11.65 0.79 -8.66
CA GLU A 201 -12.89 1.46 -8.29
C GLU A 201 -13.07 2.79 -9.07
N ALA A 202 -14.31 3.07 -9.49
CA ALA A 202 -14.60 4.14 -10.45
C ALA A 202 -14.20 5.56 -10.01
N ARG A 203 -14.19 5.89 -8.70
CA ARG A 203 -13.71 7.20 -8.23
C ARG A 203 -12.20 7.28 -8.31
N ILE A 204 -11.45 6.28 -7.85
CA ILE A 204 -9.98 6.32 -7.91
C ILE A 204 -9.49 6.33 -9.37
N VAL A 205 -10.15 5.58 -10.26
CA VAL A 205 -9.88 5.57 -11.71
C VAL A 205 -10.08 6.96 -12.31
N ARG A 206 -11.24 7.60 -12.06
CA ARG A 206 -11.51 8.98 -12.52
C ARG A 206 -10.50 9.99 -11.99
N GLU A 207 -10.08 9.87 -10.74
CA GLU A 207 -9.07 10.77 -10.16
C GLU A 207 -7.70 10.60 -10.83
N ARG A 208 -7.31 9.38 -11.19
CA ARG A 208 -6.08 9.15 -11.96
C ARG A 208 -6.18 9.71 -13.38
N ASN A 209 -7.34 9.59 -14.02
CA ASN A 209 -7.57 10.22 -15.32
C ASN A 209 -7.45 11.75 -15.24
N ARG A 210 -7.95 12.38 -14.17
CA ARG A 210 -7.74 13.82 -13.93
C ARG A 210 -6.26 14.18 -13.80
N VAL A 211 -5.44 13.34 -13.15
CA VAL A 211 -3.98 13.53 -13.10
C VAL A 211 -3.38 13.46 -14.50
N ARG A 212 -3.78 12.50 -15.34
CA ARG A 212 -3.34 12.41 -16.75
C ARG A 212 -3.67 13.68 -17.53
N LEU A 213 -4.92 14.12 -17.48
CA LEU A 213 -5.37 15.33 -18.20
C LEU A 213 -4.61 16.59 -17.76
N ASN A 214 -4.30 16.71 -16.47
CA ASN A 214 -3.46 17.80 -15.97
C ASN A 214 -2.04 17.71 -16.51
N ILE A 215 -1.41 16.53 -16.53
CA ILE A 215 -0.08 16.34 -17.12
C ILE A 215 -0.08 16.71 -18.60
N GLU A 216 -1.06 16.24 -19.35
CA GLU A 216 -1.16 16.54 -20.79
C GLU A 216 -1.30 18.03 -21.09
N ARG A 217 -2.00 18.77 -20.21
CA ARG A 217 -2.07 20.24 -20.30
C ARG A 217 -0.69 20.86 -20.10
N GLU A 218 0.00 20.52 -19.01
CA GLU A 218 1.32 21.12 -18.72
C GLU A 218 2.37 20.74 -19.79
N VAL A 219 2.35 19.49 -20.26
CA VAL A 219 3.23 19.02 -21.35
C VAL A 219 2.94 19.75 -22.65
N ARG A 220 1.67 20.04 -22.94
CA ARG A 220 1.30 20.84 -24.12
C ARG A 220 1.84 22.25 -24.02
N ASP A 221 1.75 22.89 -22.86
CA ASP A 221 2.31 24.22 -22.65
C ASP A 221 3.83 24.25 -22.84
N ILE A 222 4.55 23.23 -22.36
CA ILE A 222 5.99 23.06 -22.64
C ILE A 222 6.25 22.92 -24.16
N ARG A 223 5.51 22.04 -24.85
CA ARG A 223 5.67 21.81 -26.30
C ARG A 223 5.34 23.05 -27.14
N ASP A 224 4.35 23.84 -26.71
CA ASP A 224 3.93 25.08 -27.35
C ASP A 224 4.82 26.28 -26.92
N ASN A 225 5.85 26.05 -26.10
CA ASN A 225 6.73 27.08 -25.53
C ASN A 225 5.98 28.19 -24.78
N ARG A 226 4.89 27.83 -24.09
CA ARG A 226 4.08 28.72 -23.24
C ARG A 226 4.36 28.44 -21.78
N ASP A 227 4.68 29.48 -21.00
CA ASP A 227 4.87 29.42 -19.54
C ASP A 227 5.70 28.21 -19.07
N VAL A 228 6.74 27.84 -19.84
CA VAL A 228 7.49 26.58 -19.71
C VAL A 228 7.97 26.34 -18.29
N LYS A 229 8.48 27.39 -17.64
CA LYS A 229 8.95 27.34 -16.25
C LYS A 229 7.82 26.94 -15.29
N ASP A 230 6.68 27.60 -15.37
CA ASP A 230 5.56 27.35 -14.46
C ASP A 230 4.93 25.97 -14.71
N ALA A 231 4.85 25.55 -15.98
CA ALA A 231 4.40 24.20 -16.34
C ALA A 231 5.34 23.13 -15.76
N THR A 232 6.66 23.34 -15.87
CA THR A 232 7.69 22.45 -15.30
C THR A 232 7.57 22.38 -13.78
N ASP A 233 7.38 23.52 -13.09
CA ASP A 233 7.22 23.56 -11.63
C ASP A 233 5.94 22.82 -11.18
N ARG A 234 4.83 22.95 -11.93
CA ARG A 234 3.59 22.20 -11.67
C ARG A 234 3.80 20.69 -11.86
N LEU A 235 4.45 20.27 -12.94
CA LEU A 235 4.78 18.85 -13.17
C LEU A 235 5.69 18.29 -12.07
N ARG A 236 6.73 19.03 -11.68
CA ARG A 236 7.62 18.64 -10.58
C ARG A 236 6.86 18.49 -9.27
N LYS A 237 5.88 19.36 -8.99
CA LYS A 237 5.00 19.21 -7.84
C LYS A 237 4.22 17.90 -7.91
N MET A 238 3.53 17.64 -9.03
CA MET A 238 2.63 16.47 -9.19
C MET A 238 3.30 15.11 -8.95
N VAL A 239 4.61 15.00 -9.21
CA VAL A 239 5.36 13.74 -9.00
C VAL A 239 5.95 13.59 -7.59
N ARG A 240 5.85 14.59 -6.71
CA ARG A 240 6.37 14.48 -5.34
C ARG A 240 5.62 13.40 -4.58
N ASP A 241 6.34 12.59 -3.80
CA ASP A 241 5.75 11.48 -3.03
C ASP A 241 4.68 11.90 -2.02
N THR A 242 4.68 13.18 -1.65
CA THR A 242 3.68 13.81 -0.78
C THR A 242 2.34 14.07 -1.49
N GLU A 243 2.32 14.21 -2.82
CA GLU A 243 1.09 14.53 -3.56
C GLU A 243 0.22 13.31 -3.79
N LYS A 244 -1.11 13.48 -3.69
CA LYS A 244 -2.10 12.44 -4.02
C LYS A 244 -1.83 11.88 -5.43
N LEU A 245 -1.85 10.54 -5.55
CA LEU A 245 -1.68 9.82 -6.82
C LEU A 245 -0.36 10.13 -7.56
N SER A 246 0.71 10.49 -6.85
CA SER A 246 2.02 10.81 -7.44
C SER A 246 2.58 9.68 -8.30
N ARG A 247 2.33 8.40 -7.98
CA ARG A 247 2.72 7.29 -8.86
C ARG A 247 2.05 7.34 -10.23
N ALA A 248 0.76 7.69 -10.29
CA ALA A 248 0.06 7.88 -11.56
C ALA A 248 0.68 9.04 -12.33
N ALA A 249 1.02 10.14 -11.64
CA ALA A 249 1.71 11.26 -12.25
C ALA A 249 3.05 10.84 -12.89
N VAL A 250 3.88 10.07 -12.16
CA VAL A 250 5.15 9.53 -12.67
C VAL A 250 4.94 8.65 -13.90
N VAL A 251 3.91 7.80 -13.91
CA VAL A 251 3.62 6.89 -15.03
C VAL A 251 3.22 7.67 -16.29
N TYR A 252 2.28 8.61 -16.19
CA TYR A 252 1.86 9.42 -17.34
C TYR A 252 2.97 10.33 -17.84
N LEU A 253 3.72 10.96 -16.92
CA LEU A 253 4.81 11.84 -17.31
C LEU A 253 5.92 11.08 -18.05
N ARG A 254 6.16 9.81 -17.71
CA ARG A 254 7.15 8.95 -18.39
C ARG A 254 6.84 8.71 -19.87
N ALA A 255 5.59 8.85 -20.31
CA ALA A 255 5.23 8.79 -21.73
C ALA A 255 5.81 9.96 -22.53
N HIS A 256 6.24 11.03 -21.86
CA HIS A 256 6.78 12.26 -22.45
C HIS A 256 8.29 12.42 -22.23
N ARG A 257 9.02 11.31 -22.08
CA ARG A 257 10.49 11.27 -21.88
C ARG A 257 11.31 11.83 -23.06
N ASP A 258 10.65 12.20 -24.14
CA ASP A 258 11.20 12.97 -25.26
C ASP A 258 11.56 14.41 -24.86
N LEU A 259 10.91 14.97 -23.82
CA LEU A 259 11.15 16.32 -23.36
C LEU A 259 12.30 16.39 -22.33
N PRO A 260 13.27 17.32 -22.45
CA PRO A 260 14.35 17.50 -21.48
C PRO A 260 13.85 17.77 -20.05
N GLU A 261 12.80 18.57 -19.90
CA GLU A 261 12.18 18.91 -18.61
C GLU A 261 11.65 17.65 -17.92
N VAL A 262 11.08 16.73 -18.70
CA VAL A 262 10.54 15.47 -18.19
C VAL A 262 11.67 14.55 -17.73
N LYS A 263 12.77 14.46 -18.51
CA LYS A 263 13.95 13.69 -18.10
C LYS A 263 14.52 14.20 -16.78
N ASP A 264 14.62 15.52 -16.63
CA ASP A 264 15.11 16.16 -15.41
C ASP A 264 14.17 15.91 -14.21
N ILE A 265 12.85 16.08 -14.39
CA ILE A 265 11.86 15.84 -13.32
C ILE A 265 11.90 14.39 -12.83
N LEU A 266 12.06 13.43 -13.74
CA LEU A 266 11.98 12.00 -13.44
C LEU A 266 13.35 11.35 -13.20
N ASN A 267 14.44 12.12 -13.29
CA ASN A 267 15.82 11.62 -13.25
C ASN A 267 16.03 10.44 -14.23
N LEU A 268 15.64 10.63 -15.49
CA LEU A 268 15.83 9.64 -16.56
C LEU A 268 17.10 9.93 -17.34
N ASP A 269 17.84 8.86 -17.69
CA ASP A 269 18.98 8.93 -18.60
C ASP A 269 18.57 9.37 -20.04
#